data_AF-A0A8J8G1B4-F1
#
_entry.id   AF-A0A8J8G1B4-F1
#
_cell.length_a   1.000
_cell.length_b   1.000
_cell.length_c   1.000
_cell.angle_alpha   90.00
_cell.angle_beta   90.00
_cell.angle_gamma   90.00
#
_symmetry.space_group_name_H-M   'P 1'
#
loop_
_entity.id
_entity.type
_entity.pdbx_description
1 polymer ?
#
loop_
_entity_poly.entity_id
_entity_poly.type
_entity_poly.pdbx_seq_one_letter_code
_entity_poly.pdbx_strand_id
1 'polypeptide(L)'
;MSSNFIISDEKKFNILKEKLILGGFSDLFIIADFDRTITKCFVNGKMVSSLASILRIDKLLSTIFLKESDDLFNQFHPFEISHNLSIGEKMSIMEI
;
A
#
# COMPACT_ATOMS: atom_id res chain seq x y z
N MET A 1 -4.69 25.69 -9.87
CA MET A 1 -3.93 24.43 -9.95
C MET A 1 -4.28 23.60 -8.73
N SER A 2 -4.65 22.34 -8.91
CA SER A 2 -5.13 21.44 -7.85
C SER A 2 -4.08 21.21 -6.77
N SER A 3 -4.44 21.48 -5.52
CA SER A 3 -3.62 21.45 -4.29
C SER A 3 -3.15 20.05 -3.82
N ASN A 4 -3.13 19.06 -4.71
CA ASN A 4 -2.97 17.64 -4.34
C ASN A 4 -1.63 17.02 -4.79
N PHE A 5 -0.71 17.82 -5.34
CA PHE A 5 0.59 17.35 -5.79
C PHE A 5 1.69 17.94 -4.92
N ILE A 6 2.51 17.08 -4.34
CA ILE A 6 3.71 17.48 -3.61
C ILE A 6 4.90 16.88 -4.36
N ILE A 7 5.73 17.75 -4.95
CA ILE A 7 6.99 17.36 -5.59
C ILE A 7 8.11 17.89 -4.71
N SER A 8 8.82 16.99 -4.03
CA SER A 8 9.88 17.36 -3.08
C SER A 8 11.17 17.84 -3.76
N ASP A 9 11.45 17.36 -4.97
CA ASP A 9 12.61 17.75 -5.79
C ASP A 9 12.20 17.93 -7.25
N GLU A 10 11.99 19.18 -7.64
CA GLU A 10 11.52 19.55 -8.98
C GLU A 10 12.58 19.28 -10.07
N LYS A 11 13.87 19.45 -9.75
CA LYS A 11 14.96 19.19 -10.70
C LYS A 11 15.04 17.71 -11.04
N LYS A 12 15.04 16.85 -10.02
CA LYS A 12 15.05 15.40 -10.21
C LYS A 12 13.80 14.92 -10.96
N PHE A 13 12.63 15.46 -10.63
CA PHE A 13 11.38 15.15 -11.32
C PHE A 13 11.48 15.43 -12.83
N ASN A 14 11.93 16.63 -13.22
CA ASN A 14 12.04 17.01 -14.63
C ASN A 14 13.03 16.12 -15.40
N ILE A 15 14.19 15.81 -14.81
CA ILE A 15 15.18 14.89 -15.42
C ILE A 15 14.58 13.49 -15.64
N LEU A 16 13.87 12.94 -14.65
CA LEU A 16 13.25 11.61 -14.78
C LEU A 16 12.14 11.61 -15.83
N LYS A 17 11.33 12.66 -15.89
CA LYS A 17 10.27 12.83 -16.89
C LYS A 17 10.84 12.85 -18.30
N GLU A 18 11.89 13.63 -18.55
CA GLU A 18 12.55 13.68 -19.86
C GLU A 18 13.12 12.33 -20.28
N LYS A 19 13.77 11.60 -19.35
CA LYS A 19 14.27 10.24 -19.61
C LYS A 19 13.16 9.26 -20.02
N LEU A 20 12.02 9.30 -19.33
CA LEU A 20 10.87 8.45 -19.66
C LEU A 20 10.31 8.77 -21.05
N ILE A 21 10.23 10.05 -21.41
CA ILE A 21 9.76 10.49 -22.74
C ILE A 21 10.72 10.02 -23.84
N LEU A 22 12.03 10.17 -23.63
CA LEU A 22 13.05 9.82 -24.62
C LEU A 22 13.21 8.30 -24.81
N GLY A 23 13.08 7.50 -23.75
CA GLY A 23 13.14 6.03 -23.84
C GLY A 23 11.93 5.43 -24.55
N GLY A 24 10.77 6.08 -24.49
CA GLY A 24 9.57 5.63 -25.19
C GLY A 24 9.00 4.31 -24.64
N PHE A 25 8.07 3.71 -25.38
CA PHE A 25 7.30 2.55 -24.91
C PHE A 25 8.14 1.27 -24.81
N SER A 26 9.12 1.07 -25.69
CA SER A 26 9.97 -0.13 -25.67
C SER A 26 10.77 -0.26 -24.38
N ASP A 27 11.06 0.87 -23.74
CA ASP A 27 11.93 0.95 -22.56
C ASP A 27 11.12 1.24 -21.29
N LEU A 28 9.78 1.24 -21.38
CA LEU A 28 8.90 1.50 -20.25
C LEU A 28 8.46 0.19 -19.57
N PHE A 29 8.79 0.07 -18.29
CA PHE A 29 8.26 -0.97 -17.42
C PHE A 29 7.55 -0.34 -16.22
N ILE A 30 6.35 -0.83 -15.91
CA ILE A 30 5.53 -0.32 -14.80
C ILE A 30 5.50 -1.38 -13.69
N ILE A 31 5.97 -0.99 -12.51
CA ILE A 31 5.83 -1.76 -11.27
C ILE A 31 4.93 -0.95 -10.36
N ALA A 32 3.78 -1.52 -9.99
CA ALA A 32 2.81 -0.87 -9.13
C ALA A 32 2.34 -1.82 -8.04
N ASP A 33 2.11 -1.27 -6.84
CA ASP A 33 1.38 -1.95 -5.78
C ASP A 33 -0.11 -2.07 -6.15
N PHE A 34 -0.85 -2.95 -5.49
CA PHE A 34 -2.25 -3.22 -5.78
C PHE A 34 -3.20 -2.46 -4.84
N ASP A 35 -3.16 -2.77 -3.55
CA ASP A 35 -4.11 -2.23 -2.57
C ASP A 35 -3.91 -0.73 -2.40
N ARG A 36 -4.99 0.05 -2.60
CA ARG A 36 -5.01 1.51 -2.48
C ARG A 36 -4.12 2.27 -3.47
N THR A 37 -3.48 1.56 -4.41
CA THR A 37 -2.71 2.10 -5.54
C THR A 37 -3.47 1.89 -6.85
N ILE A 38 -3.77 0.63 -7.20
CA ILE A 38 -4.68 0.30 -8.32
C ILE A 38 -6.13 0.33 -7.81
N THR A 39 -6.38 -0.19 -6.61
CA THR A 39 -7.70 -0.03 -5.97
C THR A 39 -7.82 1.34 -5.32
N LYS A 40 -9.05 1.87 -5.20
CA LYS A 40 -9.28 3.18 -4.55
C LYS A 40 -8.89 3.09 -3.07
N CYS A 41 -8.44 4.20 -2.48
CA CYS A 41 -8.29 4.28 -1.02
C CYS A 41 -9.63 4.58 -0.31
N PHE A 42 -10.49 5.38 -0.94
CA PHE A 42 -11.81 5.75 -0.43
C PHE A 42 -12.91 5.63 -1.47
N VAL A 43 -14.09 5.19 -1.05
CA VAL A 43 -15.34 5.22 -1.85
C VAL A 43 -16.43 5.85 -0.99
N ASN A 44 -17.05 6.92 -1.49
CA ASN A 44 -18.09 7.69 -0.77
C ASN A 44 -17.67 8.13 0.64
N GLY A 45 -16.42 8.57 0.80
CA GLY A 45 -15.85 9.02 2.08
C GLY A 45 -15.48 7.91 3.07
N LYS A 46 -15.70 6.64 2.73
CA LYS A 46 -15.32 5.49 3.56
C LYS A 46 -14.04 4.86 3.02
N MET A 47 -13.11 4.55 3.91
CA MET A 47 -11.91 3.81 3.57
C MET A 47 -12.31 2.39 3.13
N VAL A 48 -11.73 1.91 2.03
CA VAL A 48 -12.00 0.55 1.55
C VAL A 48 -10.99 -0.45 2.10
N SER A 49 -11.48 -1.67 2.29
CA SER A 49 -10.73 -2.85 2.70
C SER A 49 -9.64 -3.18 1.67
N SER A 50 -8.49 -3.66 2.16
CA SER A 50 -7.51 -4.35 1.32
C SER A 50 -8.06 -5.70 0.85
N LEU A 51 -7.42 -6.30 -0.15
CA LEU A 51 -7.77 -7.63 -0.63
C LEU A 51 -7.75 -8.67 0.50
N ALA A 52 -6.70 -8.64 1.35
CA ALA A 52 -6.59 -9.54 2.50
C ALA A 52 -7.77 -9.38 3.48
N SER A 53 -8.23 -8.15 3.71
CA SER A 53 -9.39 -7.88 4.57
C SER A 53 -10.70 -8.40 3.95
N ILE A 54 -10.84 -8.37 2.62
CA ILE A 54 -12.01 -8.96 1.95
C ILE A 54 -12.06 -10.47 2.20
N LEU A 55 -10.92 -11.16 2.11
CA LEU A 55 -10.84 -12.61 2.37
C LEU A 55 -11.21 -12.98 3.82
N ARG A 56 -10.92 -12.11 4.80
CA ARG A 56 -11.34 -12.32 6.20
C ARG A 56 -12.82 -12.10 6.46
N ILE A 57 -13.51 -11.34 5.62
CA ILE A 57 -14.95 -11.05 5.80
C ILE A 57 -15.81 -12.10 5.08
N ASP A 58 -15.25 -12.78 4.08
CA ASP A 58 -15.98 -13.76 3.30
C ASP A 58 -16.23 -15.06 4.07
N LYS A 59 -17.41 -15.65 3.87
CA LYS A 59 -17.83 -16.92 4.51
C LYS A 59 -17.24 -18.15 3.81
N LEU A 60 -16.28 -17.95 2.91
CA LEU A 60 -15.60 -19.02 2.18
C LEU A 60 -14.55 -19.75 3.02
N LEU A 61 -14.09 -19.14 4.12
CA LEU A 61 -13.04 -19.68 4.97
C LEU A 61 -13.61 -20.20 6.30
N SER A 62 -12.86 -21.11 6.94
CA SER A 62 -13.28 -21.69 8.21
C SER A 62 -13.31 -20.63 9.31
N THR A 63 -14.24 -20.76 10.27
CA THR A 63 -14.35 -19.84 11.40
C THR A 63 -13.07 -19.78 12.25
N ILE A 64 -12.32 -20.88 12.31
CA ILE A 64 -11.01 -20.95 12.98
C ILE A 64 -10.00 -20.05 12.26
N PHE A 65 -9.89 -20.19 10.94
CA PHE A 65 -8.99 -19.35 10.14
C PHE A 65 -9.34 -17.87 10.27
N LEU A 66 -10.64 -17.52 10.18
CA LEU A 66 -11.08 -16.13 10.31
C LEU A 66 -10.66 -15.54 11.65
N LYS A 67 -10.87 -16.28 12.74
CA LYS A 67 -10.48 -15.86 14.08
C LYS A 67 -8.97 -15.67 14.20
N GLU A 68 -8.17 -16.64 13.78
CA GLU A 68 -6.71 -16.55 13.85
C GLU A 68 -6.17 -15.39 13.00
N SER A 69 -6.77 -15.17 11.82
CA SER A 69 -6.39 -14.08 10.92
C SER A 69 -6.72 -12.71 11.51
N ASP A 70 -7.87 -12.58 12.18
CA ASP A 70 -8.24 -11.37 12.92
C ASP A 70 -7.33 -11.14 14.13
N ASP A 71 -7.00 -12.19 14.89
CA ASP A 71 -6.09 -12.11 16.04
C ASP A 71 -4.69 -11.62 15.61
N LEU A 72 -4.15 -12.16 14.51
CA LEU A 72 -2.89 -11.70 13.92
C LEU A 72 -2.97 -10.25 13.45
N PHE A 73 -4.05 -9.85 12.78
CA PHE A 73 -4.23 -8.47 12.35
C PHE A 73 -4.24 -7.52 13.55
N ASN A 74 -5.01 -7.85 14.58
CA ASN A 74 -5.10 -7.03 15.80
C ASN A 74 -3.77 -6.92 16.54
N GLN A 75 -2.94 -7.97 16.49
CA GLN A 75 -1.60 -7.95 17.07
C GLN A 75 -0.63 -7.07 16.26
N PHE A 76 -0.57 -7.22 14.93
CA PHE A 76 0.50 -6.62 14.12
C PHE A 76 0.18 -5.27 13.52
N HIS A 77 -1.09 -4.99 13.20
CA HIS A 77 -1.50 -3.74 12.55
C HIS A 77 -1.12 -2.47 13.34
N PRO A 78 -1.22 -2.44 14.70
CA PRO A 78 -0.77 -1.27 15.46
C PRO A 78 0.72 -0.94 15.26
N PHE A 79 1.57 -1.95 15.09
CA PHE A 79 3.00 -1.76 14.82
C PHE A 79 3.25 -1.33 13.37
N GLU A 80 2.49 -1.88 12.42
CA GLU A 80 2.54 -1.54 10.99
C GLU A 80 2.37 -0.04 10.76
N ILE A 81 1.33 0.55 11.35
CA ILE A 81 0.96 1.96 11.15
C ILE A 81 1.65 2.92 12.14
N SER A 82 2.49 2.40 13.05
CA SER A 82 3.17 3.22 14.05
C SER A 82 4.16 4.18 13.38
N HIS A 83 4.09 5.46 13.74
CA HIS A 83 5.05 6.48 13.29
C HIS A 83 6.29 6.55 14.19
N ASN A 84 6.26 5.86 15.34
CA ASN A 84 7.34 5.85 16.33
C ASN A 84 8.35 4.71 16.11
N LEU A 85 8.07 3.79 15.19
CA LEU A 85 8.93 2.67 14.85
C LEU A 85 9.60 2.93 13.50
N SER A 86 10.91 2.69 13.43
CA SER A 86 11.66 2.61 12.19
C SER A 86 11.21 1.42 11.35
N ILE A 87 11.53 1.46 10.06
CA ILE A 87 11.24 0.35 9.14
C ILE A 87 11.92 -0.95 9.61
N GLY A 88 13.16 -0.86 10.10
CA GLY A 88 13.89 -2.02 10.63
C GLY A 88 13.19 -2.65 11.84
N GLU A 89 12.73 -1.83 12.79
CA GLU A 89 11.98 -2.31 13.97
C GLU A 89 10.66 -2.96 13.55
N LYS A 90 9.93 -2.38 12.59
CA LYS A 90 8.70 -2.97 12.05
C LYS A 90 8.96 -4.33 11.41
N MET A 91 10.02 -4.44 10.60
CA MET A 91 10.40 -5.69 9.95
C MET A 91 10.71 -6.77 11.00
N SER A 92 11.52 -6.47 12.01
CA SER A 92 11.84 -7.44 13.07
C SER A 92 10.63 -7.89 13.88
N ILE A 93 9.61 -7.04 14.04
CA ILE A 93 8.35 -7.43 14.69
C ILE A 93 7.51 -8.35 13.78
N MET A 94 7.59 -8.17 12.46
CA MET A 94 6.77 -8.88 11.47
C MET A 94 7.45 -10.12 10.86
N GLU A 95 8.74 -10.32 11.12
CA GLU A 95 9.46 -11.55 10.78
C GLU A 95 9.02 -12.67 11.72
N ILE A 96 8.27 -13.63 11.15
CA ILE A 96 7.94 -14.93 11.77
C ILE A 96 8.96 -15.97 11.30
#